data_AF-A0A496W7R0-F1
#
_entry.id   AF-A0A496W7R0-F1
#
_cell.length_a   1.000
_cell.length_b   1.000
_cell.length_c   1.000
_cell.angle_alpha   90.00
_cell.angle_beta   90.00
_cell.angle_gamma   90.00
#
_symmetry.space_group_name_H-M   'P 1'
#
loop_
_entity.id
_entity.type
_entity.pdbx_description
1 polymer ?
#
loop_
_entity_poly.entity_id
_entity_poly.type
_entity_poly.pdbx_seq_one_letter_code
_entity_poly.pdbx_strand_id
1 'polypeptide(L)'
;MVVESGVYTQFKGKDGCTWLKVPSLVRGKRIAIPLNTNADLQGTLRLILKNDVVEVHTLVNNKKQASCGTEIIGVDKGYTEVLADSEGEFHGEGFGKLLTPISNSRVEKNKKRNKLLQIAKKAKPAKAARIIKNNLGIKKRQKQNRKTKQQIRSHCFKAVHSLVDKAKEVIAEDLTTPIPKKNNWRQFNRLMNQWTKGLITEALETVVKARGSRLHYVNAAYTSQMDSNTHLLQGNRVGDKFHHANGEVSHSDINAARNIKQRFNDPDISRYMPYKKVKQILLDRLRASKELFFTEH
;
A
#
# COMPACT_ATOMS: atom_id res chain seq x y z
N MET A 1 2.73 4.86 -29.03
CA MET A 1 1.77 5.30 -30.06
C MET A 1 0.37 5.21 -29.50
N VAL A 2 -0.49 6.18 -29.75
CA VAL A 2 -1.92 6.11 -29.44
C VAL A 2 -2.65 5.84 -30.74
N VAL A 3 -3.60 4.91 -30.75
CA VAL A 3 -4.34 4.49 -31.93
C VAL A 3 -5.83 4.54 -31.61
N GLU A 4 -6.55 5.36 -32.35
CA GLU A 4 -7.98 5.57 -32.14
C GLU A 4 -8.83 4.47 -32.78
N SER A 5 -10.07 4.37 -32.33
CA SER A 5 -11.07 3.50 -32.94
C SER A 5 -11.20 3.83 -34.44
N GLY A 6 -11.18 2.82 -35.30
CA GLY A 6 -11.22 2.96 -36.76
C GLY A 6 -9.84 3.01 -37.45
N VAL A 7 -8.77 3.37 -36.72
CA VAL A 7 -7.40 3.36 -37.27
C VAL A 7 -6.81 1.94 -37.26
N TYR A 8 -7.24 1.11 -36.31
CA TYR A 8 -6.89 -0.30 -36.23
C TYR A 8 -8.04 -1.21 -36.64
N THR A 9 -7.70 -2.45 -36.99
CA THR A 9 -8.64 -3.55 -37.20
C THR A 9 -8.16 -4.75 -36.40
N GLN A 10 -9.06 -5.63 -35.97
CA GLN A 10 -8.69 -6.85 -35.26
C GLN A 10 -9.37 -8.07 -35.87
N PHE A 11 -8.75 -9.24 -35.69
CA PHE A 11 -9.28 -10.52 -36.17
C PHE A 11 -8.82 -11.65 -35.25
N LYS A 12 -9.47 -12.82 -35.32
CA LYS A 12 -9.02 -14.02 -34.58
C LYS A 12 -7.99 -14.78 -35.40
N GLY A 13 -6.87 -15.11 -34.77
CA GLY A 13 -5.87 -16.01 -35.30
C GLY A 13 -6.33 -17.47 -35.24
N LYS A 14 -5.58 -18.37 -35.87
CA LYS A 14 -5.83 -19.82 -35.81
C LYS A 14 -5.69 -20.40 -34.40
N ASP A 15 -4.95 -19.71 -33.54
CA ASP A 15 -4.77 -19.99 -32.12
C ASP A 15 -5.94 -19.50 -31.25
N GLY A 16 -6.96 -18.87 -31.83
CA GLY A 16 -8.09 -18.28 -31.11
C GLY A 16 -7.76 -16.94 -30.44
N CYS A 17 -6.51 -16.48 -30.52
CA CYS A 17 -6.08 -15.20 -29.98
C CYS A 17 -6.50 -14.04 -30.89
N THR A 18 -6.70 -12.87 -30.29
CA THR A 18 -6.95 -11.62 -31.02
C THR A 18 -5.64 -11.13 -31.64
N TRP A 19 -5.69 -10.78 -32.92
CA TRP A 19 -4.60 -10.14 -33.66
C TRP A 19 -4.98 -8.71 -33.98
N LEU A 20 -4.06 -7.78 -33.74
CA LEU A 20 -4.25 -6.35 -33.95
C LEU A 20 -3.52 -5.88 -35.21
N LYS A 21 -4.25 -5.38 -36.21
CA LYS A 21 -3.69 -4.72 -37.41
C LYS A 21 -3.66 -3.21 -37.23
N VAL A 22 -2.46 -2.65 -37.28
CA VAL A 22 -2.23 -1.19 -37.16
C VAL A 22 -1.47 -0.67 -38.39
N PRO A 23 -1.57 0.63 -38.70
CA PRO A 23 -0.77 1.23 -39.77
C PRO A 23 0.73 1.01 -39.55
N SER A 24 1.44 0.74 -40.64
CA SER A 24 2.90 0.65 -40.64
C SER A 24 3.52 1.95 -41.17
N LEU A 25 4.85 2.05 -41.08
CA LEU A 25 5.60 3.14 -41.73
C LEU A 25 5.58 3.04 -43.26
N VAL A 26 5.19 1.89 -43.83
CA VAL A 26 5.06 1.70 -45.27
C VAL A 26 3.63 1.98 -45.70
N ARG A 27 3.46 2.93 -46.63
CA ARG A 27 2.16 3.34 -47.17
C ARG A 27 1.36 2.12 -47.66
N GLY A 28 0.09 2.05 -47.24
CA GLY A 28 -0.84 0.99 -47.62
C GLY A 28 -0.61 -0.36 -46.92
N LYS A 29 0.49 -0.54 -46.18
CA LYS A 29 0.78 -1.77 -45.44
C LYS A 29 0.44 -1.61 -43.96
N ARG A 30 -0.20 -2.63 -43.39
CA ARG A 30 -0.49 -2.73 -41.95
C ARG A 30 0.39 -3.80 -41.32
N ILE A 31 0.80 -3.58 -40.07
CA ILE A 31 1.49 -4.58 -39.26
C ILE A 31 0.44 -5.33 -38.44
N ALA A 32 0.52 -6.66 -38.43
CA ALA A 32 -0.30 -7.51 -37.59
C ALA A 32 0.48 -7.92 -36.34
N ILE A 33 -0.06 -7.60 -35.17
CA ILE A 33 0.53 -7.84 -33.86
C ILE A 33 -0.31 -8.94 -33.17
N PRO A 34 0.24 -10.13 -32.92
CA PRO A 34 -0.46 -11.16 -32.15
C PRO A 34 -0.58 -10.71 -30.69
N LEU A 35 -1.77 -10.86 -30.10
CA LEU A 35 -1.99 -10.63 -28.68
C LEU A 35 -2.10 -11.96 -27.93
N ASN A 36 -1.83 -11.95 -26.64
CA ASN A 36 -1.95 -13.11 -25.76
C ASN A 36 -3.35 -13.19 -25.09
N THR A 37 -4.38 -12.67 -25.76
CA THR A 37 -5.75 -12.61 -25.26
C THR A 37 -6.73 -12.91 -26.39
N ASN A 38 -7.87 -13.50 -26.05
CA ASN A 38 -9.00 -13.67 -26.95
C ASN A 38 -10.03 -12.52 -26.81
N ALA A 39 -9.75 -11.50 -26.00
CA ALA A 39 -10.64 -10.36 -25.84
C ALA A 39 -10.66 -9.47 -27.08
N ASP A 40 -11.83 -8.94 -27.42
CA ASP A 40 -11.97 -7.91 -28.45
C ASP A 40 -11.64 -6.55 -27.84
N LEU A 41 -10.68 -5.87 -28.46
CA LEU A 41 -10.28 -4.54 -28.03
C LEU A 41 -11.29 -3.52 -28.53
N GLN A 42 -11.58 -2.53 -27.70
CA GLN A 42 -12.47 -1.42 -28.02
C GLN A 42 -11.83 -0.10 -27.59
N GLY A 43 -12.28 0.98 -28.22
CA GLY A 43 -11.85 2.34 -27.92
C GLY A 43 -10.40 2.62 -28.33
N THR A 44 -9.81 3.61 -27.67
CA THR A 44 -8.46 4.09 -27.95
C THR A 44 -7.41 3.18 -27.32
N LEU A 45 -6.47 2.71 -28.14
CA LEU A 45 -5.39 1.83 -27.73
C LEU A 45 -4.10 2.61 -27.54
N ARG A 46 -3.33 2.25 -26.50
CA ARG A 46 -1.96 2.71 -26.31
C ARG A 46 -0.99 1.56 -26.53
N LEU A 47 -0.16 1.70 -27.55
CA LEU A 47 0.87 0.74 -27.93
C LEU A 47 2.23 1.21 -27.40
N ILE A 48 2.91 0.32 -26.68
CA ILE A 48 4.22 0.57 -26.07
C ILE A 48 5.16 -0.56 -26.47
N LEU A 49 6.28 -0.23 -27.10
CA LEU A 49 7.36 -1.20 -27.36
C LEU A 49 8.34 -1.17 -26.19
N LYS A 50 8.58 -2.32 -25.56
CA LYS A 50 9.44 -2.43 -24.38
C LYS A 50 10.15 -3.77 -24.33
N ASN A 51 11.48 -3.73 -24.40
CA ASN A 51 12.35 -4.93 -24.47
C ASN A 51 11.86 -5.91 -25.55
N ASP A 52 11.62 -5.40 -26.76
CA ASP A 52 11.16 -6.18 -27.92
C ASP A 52 9.78 -6.83 -27.77
N VAL A 53 9.01 -6.42 -26.75
CA VAL A 53 7.61 -6.82 -26.55
C VAL A 53 6.71 -5.62 -26.79
N VAL A 54 5.62 -5.82 -27.54
CA VAL A 54 4.56 -4.83 -27.70
C VAL A 54 3.53 -5.03 -26.60
N GLU A 55 3.35 -4.02 -25.76
CA GLU A 55 2.25 -3.94 -24.80
C GLU A 55 1.10 -3.13 -25.41
N VAL A 56 -0.10 -3.71 -25.41
CA VAL A 56 -1.34 -3.05 -25.87
C VAL A 56 -2.22 -2.75 -24.66
N HIS A 57 -2.44 -1.46 -24.40
CA HIS A 57 -3.25 -1.00 -23.28
C HIS A 57 -4.55 -0.41 -23.80
N THR A 58 -5.67 -0.83 -23.22
CA THR A 58 -6.99 -0.24 -23.46
C THR A 58 -7.64 0.12 -22.12
N LEU A 59 -8.52 1.11 -22.13
CA LEU A 59 -9.34 1.47 -20.98
C LEU A 59 -10.58 0.58 -20.97
N VAL A 60 -10.76 -0.16 -19.90
CA VAL A 60 -11.97 -0.95 -19.66
C VAL A 60 -12.77 -0.25 -18.58
N ASN A 61 -14.03 0.06 -18.87
CA ASN A 61 -14.95 0.57 -17.87
C ASN A 61 -15.28 -0.55 -16.88
N ASN A 62 -14.97 -0.33 -15.61
CA ASN A 62 -15.34 -1.28 -14.57
C ASN A 62 -16.87 -1.28 -14.41
N LYS A 63 -17.47 -2.49 -14.41
CA LYS A 63 -18.87 -2.65 -14.00
C LYS A 63 -18.98 -2.25 -12.53
N LYS A 64 -20.04 -1.49 -12.18
CA LYS A 64 -20.38 -1.25 -10.78
C LYS A 64 -20.74 -2.59 -10.15
N GLN A 65 -20.06 -2.95 -9.08
CA GLN A 65 -20.37 -4.13 -8.28
C GLN A 65 -21.08 -3.69 -7.00
N ALA A 66 -22.00 -4.51 -6.50
CA ALA A 66 -22.47 -4.37 -5.13
C ALA A 66 -21.33 -4.74 -4.17
N SER A 67 -21.34 -4.18 -2.95
CA SER A 67 -20.35 -4.54 -1.93
C SER A 67 -20.47 -6.04 -1.62
N CYS A 68 -19.32 -6.72 -1.53
CA CYS A 68 -19.31 -8.15 -1.16
C CYS A 68 -19.68 -8.38 0.30
N GLY A 69 -19.34 -7.43 1.16
CA GLY A 69 -19.62 -7.49 2.59
C GLY A 69 -20.72 -6.52 3.04
N THR A 70 -21.04 -6.60 4.34
CA THR A 70 -22.08 -5.80 5.00
C THR A 70 -21.53 -4.87 6.08
N GLU A 71 -20.29 -5.09 6.54
CA GLU A 71 -19.76 -4.44 7.74
C GLU A 71 -19.03 -3.12 7.45
N ILE A 72 -18.94 -2.27 8.47
CA ILE A 72 -18.05 -1.09 8.49
C ILE A 72 -16.83 -1.46 9.33
N ILE A 73 -15.66 -1.52 8.72
CA ILE A 73 -14.45 -2.08 9.33
C ILE A 73 -13.35 -1.02 9.37
N GLY A 74 -12.83 -0.75 10.57
CA GLY A 74 -11.61 0.05 10.73
C GLY A 74 -10.38 -0.82 10.57
N VAL A 75 -9.33 -0.30 9.93
CA VAL A 75 -8.09 -1.04 9.71
C VAL A 75 -6.86 -0.24 10.12
N ASP A 76 -5.98 -0.91 10.88
CA ASP A 76 -4.64 -0.45 11.20
C ASP A 76 -3.60 -1.18 10.33
N LYS A 77 -2.55 -0.46 9.91
CA LYS A 77 -1.54 -1.01 8.98
C LYS A 77 -0.35 -1.57 9.76
N GLY A 78 -0.25 -2.90 9.78
CA GLY A 78 0.78 -3.63 10.53
C GLY A 78 2.08 -3.90 9.78
N TYR A 79 3.06 -4.46 10.51
CA TYR A 79 4.30 -5.00 9.95
C TYR A 79 4.34 -6.53 9.97
N THR A 80 3.97 -7.14 11.09
CA THR A 80 3.98 -8.61 11.25
C THR A 80 2.92 -9.22 10.33
N GLU A 81 1.74 -8.62 10.34
CA GLU A 81 0.63 -8.79 9.41
C GLU A 81 0.44 -7.52 8.57
N VAL A 82 -0.32 -7.59 7.47
CA VAL A 82 -0.53 -6.43 6.60
C VAL A 82 -1.53 -5.46 7.23
N LEU A 83 -2.62 -5.99 7.77
CA LEU A 83 -3.70 -5.23 8.42
C LEU A 83 -4.16 -5.94 9.69
N ALA A 84 -4.51 -5.17 10.71
CA ALA A 84 -5.37 -5.59 11.80
C ALA A 84 -6.71 -4.85 11.64
N ASP A 85 -7.82 -5.54 11.87
CA ASP A 85 -9.14 -4.95 11.75
C ASP A 85 -9.84 -4.72 13.10
N SER A 86 -10.95 -3.96 13.07
CA SER A 86 -11.70 -3.58 14.27
C SER A 86 -12.45 -4.75 14.93
N GLU A 87 -12.72 -5.81 14.17
CA GLU A 87 -13.40 -7.03 14.65
C GLU A 87 -12.42 -8.01 15.31
N GLY A 88 -11.12 -7.73 15.20
CA GLY A 88 -10.07 -8.48 15.87
C GLY A 88 -9.36 -9.51 14.99
N GLU A 89 -9.58 -9.45 13.67
CA GLU A 89 -8.87 -10.30 12.72
C GLU A 89 -7.61 -9.63 12.18
N PHE A 90 -6.63 -10.48 11.84
CA PHE A 90 -5.42 -10.05 11.16
C PHE A 90 -5.39 -10.59 9.74
N HIS A 91 -5.02 -9.72 8.79
CA HIS A 91 -4.94 -10.08 7.38
C HIS A 91 -3.49 -10.04 6.88
N GLY A 92 -3.12 -11.07 6.12
CA GLY A 92 -1.81 -11.16 5.50
C GLY A 92 -0.71 -11.58 6.47
N GLU A 93 -0.98 -12.59 7.29
CA GLU A 93 0.01 -13.23 8.16
C GLU A 93 1.34 -13.56 7.45
N GLY A 94 2.43 -13.54 8.21
CA GLY A 94 3.77 -13.82 7.68
C GLY A 94 4.38 -12.68 6.87
N PHE A 95 3.77 -11.48 6.88
CA PHE A 95 4.30 -10.33 6.18
C PHE A 95 5.67 -9.88 6.73
N GLY A 96 5.84 -9.87 8.05
CA GLY A 96 7.12 -9.59 8.69
C GLY A 96 8.20 -10.62 8.33
N LYS A 97 7.82 -11.91 8.18
CA LYS A 97 8.72 -12.98 7.74
C LYS A 97 9.17 -12.81 6.28
N LEU A 98 8.31 -12.24 5.43
CA LEU A 98 8.68 -11.86 4.05
C LEU A 98 9.62 -10.64 4.02
N LEU A 99 9.31 -9.60 4.80
CA LEU A 99 10.03 -8.31 4.74
C LEU A 99 11.41 -8.37 5.39
N THR A 100 11.56 -9.07 6.52
CA THR A 100 12.80 -9.09 7.30
C THR A 100 14.02 -9.55 6.48
N PRO A 101 13.99 -10.72 5.81
CA PRO A 101 15.14 -11.23 5.05
C PRO A 101 15.49 -10.32 3.85
N ILE A 102 14.47 -9.74 3.22
CA ILE A 102 14.62 -8.79 2.11
C ILE A 102 15.39 -7.54 2.57
N SER A 103 15.04 -6.99 3.73
CA SER A 103 15.74 -5.85 4.33
C SER A 103 17.19 -6.17 4.61
N ASN A 104 17.44 -7.28 5.29
CA ASN A 104 18.77 -7.69 5.74
C ASN A 104 19.70 -7.91 4.55
N SER A 105 19.22 -8.65 3.53
CA SER A 105 19.96 -8.87 2.29
C SER A 105 20.30 -7.56 1.57
N ARG A 106 19.35 -6.60 1.54
CA ARG A 106 19.57 -5.28 0.93
C ARG A 106 20.61 -4.45 1.68
N VAL A 107 20.59 -4.45 3.02
CA VAL A 107 21.58 -3.76 3.85
C VAL A 107 22.97 -4.29 3.57
N GLU A 108 23.17 -5.60 3.67
CA GLU A 108 24.47 -6.23 3.45
C GLU A 108 25.00 -5.97 2.05
N LYS A 109 24.13 -6.03 1.04
CA LYS A 109 24.51 -5.73 -0.33
C LYS A 109 24.89 -4.27 -0.53
N ASN A 110 24.19 -3.33 0.08
CA ASN A 110 24.51 -1.91 0.00
C ASN A 110 25.81 -1.57 0.74
N LYS A 111 26.11 -2.21 1.88
CA LYS A 111 27.40 -2.08 2.57
C LYS A 111 28.55 -2.49 1.67
N LYS A 112 28.48 -3.68 1.05
CA LYS A 112 29.50 -4.19 0.11
C LYS A 112 29.67 -3.27 -1.11
N ARG A 113 28.57 -2.78 -1.69
CA ARG A 113 28.61 -1.84 -2.81
C ARG A 113 29.20 -0.48 -2.43
N ASN A 114 28.91 0.03 -1.24
CA ASN A 114 29.49 1.28 -0.77
C ASN A 114 31.01 1.16 -0.63
N LYS A 115 31.53 0.04 -0.09
CA LYS A 115 32.98 -0.21 -0.05
C LYS A 115 33.62 -0.13 -1.44
N LEU A 116 33.02 -0.78 -2.44
CA LEU A 116 33.49 -0.73 -3.83
C LEU A 116 33.40 0.67 -4.44
N LEU A 117 32.35 1.42 -4.10
CA LEU A 117 32.21 2.81 -4.52
C LEU A 117 33.33 3.69 -3.95
N GLN A 118 33.67 3.53 -2.67
CA GLN A 118 34.78 4.28 -2.05
C GLN A 118 36.14 3.93 -2.69
N ILE A 119 36.37 2.65 -3.03
CA ILE A 119 37.57 2.23 -3.76
C ILE A 119 37.61 2.87 -5.14
N ALA A 120 36.50 2.85 -5.89
CA ALA A 120 36.43 3.46 -7.22
C ALA A 120 36.72 4.96 -7.19
N LYS A 121 36.23 5.68 -6.16
CA LYS A 121 36.49 7.12 -5.98
C LYS A 121 37.97 7.47 -5.79
N LYS A 122 38.75 6.55 -5.20
CA LYS A 122 40.18 6.75 -4.91
C LYS A 122 41.11 6.10 -5.94
N ALA A 123 40.57 5.41 -6.95
CA ALA A 123 41.34 4.63 -7.92
C ALA A 123 41.67 5.43 -9.18
N LYS A 124 42.74 5.01 -9.89
CA LYS A 124 43.05 5.50 -11.25
C LYS A 124 41.86 5.30 -12.21
N PRO A 125 41.67 6.17 -13.23
CA PRO A 125 40.47 6.16 -14.09
C PRO A 125 40.10 4.79 -14.69
N ALA A 126 41.07 4.06 -15.23
CA ALA A 126 40.84 2.74 -15.82
C ALA A 126 40.30 1.71 -14.82
N LYS A 127 40.80 1.73 -13.58
CA LYS A 127 40.35 0.85 -12.49
C LYS A 127 38.96 1.27 -12.00
N ALA A 128 38.71 2.57 -11.86
CA ALA A 128 37.40 3.10 -11.48
C ALA A 128 36.31 2.70 -12.49
N ALA A 129 36.58 2.89 -13.79
CA ALA A 129 35.65 2.51 -14.86
C ALA A 129 35.33 1.00 -14.85
N ARG A 130 36.34 0.14 -14.61
CA ARG A 130 36.15 -1.31 -14.51
C ARG A 130 35.24 -1.70 -13.33
N ILE A 131 35.46 -1.09 -12.15
CA ILE A 131 34.62 -1.33 -10.96
C ILE A 131 33.18 -0.89 -11.21
N ILE A 132 32.98 0.27 -11.83
CA ILE A 132 31.64 0.79 -12.12
C ILE A 132 30.89 -0.14 -13.07
N LYS A 133 31.52 -0.51 -14.19
CA LYS A 133 30.93 -1.37 -15.23
C LYS A 133 30.57 -2.76 -14.70
N ASN A 134 31.48 -3.39 -13.96
CA ASN A 134 31.35 -4.80 -13.60
C ASN A 134 30.65 -5.04 -12.25
N ASN A 135 30.80 -4.14 -11.27
CA ASN A 135 30.35 -4.38 -9.89
C ASN A 135 29.23 -3.44 -9.43
N LEU A 136 29.19 -2.21 -9.95
CA LEU A 136 28.23 -1.18 -9.51
C LEU A 136 27.04 -1.00 -10.45
N GLY A 137 26.91 -1.83 -11.50
CA GLY A 137 25.73 -1.86 -12.36
C GLY A 137 24.41 -2.06 -11.62
N ILE A 138 23.32 -1.56 -12.23
CA ILE A 138 21.97 -1.52 -11.62
C ILE A 138 21.00 -2.57 -12.17
N LYS A 139 21.28 -3.18 -13.33
CA LYS A 139 20.37 -4.12 -14.00
C LYS A 139 19.89 -5.26 -13.08
N LYS A 140 20.82 -5.97 -12.43
CA LYS A 140 20.49 -7.04 -11.45
C LYS A 140 19.70 -6.51 -10.25
N ARG A 141 20.03 -5.32 -9.76
CA ARG A 141 19.34 -4.67 -8.63
C ARG A 141 17.90 -4.34 -9.00
N GLN A 142 17.67 -3.76 -10.17
CA GLN A 142 16.33 -3.44 -10.67
C GLN A 142 15.49 -4.70 -10.88
N LYS A 143 16.05 -5.76 -11.48
CA LYS A 143 15.36 -7.05 -11.64
C LYS A 143 14.93 -7.64 -10.30
N GLN A 144 15.82 -7.64 -9.30
CA GLN A 144 15.50 -8.11 -7.96
C GLN A 144 14.45 -7.25 -7.28
N ASN A 145 14.60 -5.91 -7.34
CA ASN A 145 13.63 -4.99 -6.77
C ASN A 145 12.24 -5.17 -7.36
N ARG A 146 12.13 -5.41 -8.67
CA ARG A 146 10.85 -5.71 -9.34
C ARG A 146 10.20 -6.97 -8.79
N LYS A 147 10.97 -8.07 -8.71
CA LYS A 147 10.47 -9.34 -8.14
C LYS A 147 9.97 -9.16 -6.70
N THR A 148 10.79 -8.52 -5.86
CA THR A 148 10.43 -8.25 -4.47
C THR A 148 9.19 -7.36 -4.35
N LYS A 149 9.11 -6.28 -5.15
CA LYS A 149 7.93 -5.41 -5.16
C LYS A 149 6.67 -6.21 -5.54
N GLN A 150 6.77 -7.10 -6.52
CA GLN A 150 5.65 -7.95 -6.95
C GLN A 150 5.22 -8.94 -5.85
N GLN A 151 6.17 -9.54 -5.12
CA GLN A 151 5.87 -10.42 -3.99
C GLN A 151 5.14 -9.68 -2.86
N ILE A 152 5.66 -8.52 -2.43
CA ILE A 152 5.03 -7.68 -1.41
C ILE A 152 3.64 -7.25 -1.88
N ARG A 153 3.51 -6.78 -3.11
CA ARG A 153 2.21 -6.40 -3.70
C ARG A 153 1.22 -7.56 -3.63
N SER A 154 1.61 -8.75 -4.06
CA SER A 154 0.72 -9.91 -4.07
C SER A 154 0.23 -10.25 -2.66
N HIS A 155 1.11 -10.14 -1.66
CA HIS A 155 0.75 -10.35 -0.25
C HIS A 155 -0.23 -9.30 0.26
N CYS A 156 0.01 -8.01 -0.03
CA CYS A 156 -0.90 -6.93 0.33
C CYS A 156 -2.28 -7.09 -0.32
N PHE A 157 -2.32 -7.43 -1.62
CA PHE A 157 -3.58 -7.63 -2.34
C PHE A 157 -4.39 -8.80 -1.76
N LYS A 158 -3.73 -9.93 -1.45
CA LYS A 158 -4.40 -11.06 -0.79
C LYS A 158 -4.99 -10.68 0.56
N ALA A 159 -4.25 -9.93 1.37
CA ALA A 159 -4.72 -9.44 2.66
C ALA A 159 -5.96 -8.55 2.51
N VAL A 160 -5.92 -7.59 1.58
CA VAL A 160 -7.07 -6.70 1.34
C VAL A 160 -8.27 -7.46 0.74
N HIS A 161 -8.05 -8.47 -0.11
CA HIS A 161 -9.14 -9.31 -0.59
C HIS A 161 -9.89 -9.98 0.58
N SER A 162 -9.15 -10.60 1.50
CA SER A 162 -9.69 -11.23 2.70
C SER A 162 -10.48 -10.24 3.59
N LEU A 163 -9.97 -9.03 3.78
CA LEU A 163 -10.70 -7.97 4.49
C LEU A 163 -12.03 -7.62 3.80
N VAL A 164 -12.00 -7.44 2.47
CA VAL A 164 -13.16 -6.95 1.71
C VAL A 164 -14.23 -8.04 1.52
N ASP A 165 -13.95 -9.30 1.86
CA ASP A 165 -14.98 -10.34 1.90
C ASP A 165 -16.13 -10.00 2.85
N LYS A 166 -15.84 -9.31 3.97
CA LYS A 166 -16.84 -8.89 4.98
C LYS A 166 -17.13 -7.39 5.01
N ALA A 167 -16.25 -6.55 4.47
CA ALA A 167 -16.41 -5.08 4.53
C ALA A 167 -17.29 -4.50 3.41
N LYS A 168 -18.37 -3.81 3.80
CA LYS A 168 -19.09 -2.84 2.96
C LYS A 168 -18.33 -1.51 2.88
N GLU A 169 -17.83 -1.06 4.01
CA GLU A 169 -17.03 0.17 4.13
C GLU A 169 -15.75 -0.13 4.90
N VAL A 170 -14.64 0.34 4.36
CA VAL A 170 -13.31 0.22 4.97
C VAL A 170 -12.87 1.61 5.41
N ILE A 171 -12.55 1.76 6.69
CA ILE A 171 -12.04 2.98 7.28
C ILE A 171 -10.55 2.79 7.55
N ALA A 172 -9.71 3.59 6.90
CA ALA A 172 -8.27 3.53 7.07
C ALA A 172 -7.72 4.89 7.52
N GLU A 173 -6.64 4.89 8.29
CA GLU A 173 -5.93 6.13 8.59
C GLU A 173 -5.24 6.74 7.35
N ASP A 174 -5.26 8.06 7.27
CA ASP A 174 -4.47 8.84 6.32
C ASP A 174 -3.05 9.07 6.83
N LEU A 175 -2.09 8.40 6.21
CA LEU A 175 -0.67 8.48 6.53
C LEU A 175 0.12 9.42 5.60
N THR A 176 -0.54 10.28 4.81
CA THR A 176 0.19 11.19 3.91
C THR A 176 0.99 12.25 4.67
N THR A 177 0.56 12.62 5.88
CA THR A 177 1.24 13.63 6.69
C THR A 177 2.44 13.02 7.41
N PRO A 178 3.67 13.58 7.26
CA PRO A 178 4.83 13.07 7.96
C PRO A 178 4.67 13.23 9.48
N ILE A 179 4.57 12.11 10.21
CA ILE A 179 4.58 12.14 11.67
C ILE A 179 6.03 12.41 12.13
N PRO A 180 6.29 13.45 12.96
CA PRO A 180 7.61 13.72 13.50
C PRO A 180 8.15 12.51 14.25
N LYS A 181 9.40 12.12 13.96
CA LYS A 181 10.01 10.90 14.48
C LYS A 181 10.24 11.00 15.99
N LYS A 182 9.51 10.22 16.77
CA LYS A 182 9.96 9.69 18.06
C LYS A 182 9.96 8.17 17.93
N ASN A 183 11.12 7.57 17.57
CA ASN A 183 11.57 6.24 18.04
C ASN A 183 12.65 5.59 17.16
N ASN A 184 13.48 4.80 17.85
CA ASN A 184 14.78 4.25 17.48
C ASN A 184 14.77 3.04 16.54
N TRP A 185 13.61 2.60 16.04
CA TRP A 185 13.53 1.40 15.19
C TRP A 185 13.84 1.72 13.72
N ARG A 186 15.11 2.04 13.44
CA ARG A 186 15.63 2.33 12.09
C ARG A 186 15.30 1.22 11.08
N GLN A 187 15.29 -0.04 11.50
CA GLN A 187 14.96 -1.19 10.66
C GLN A 187 13.48 -1.25 10.25
N PHE A 188 12.54 -1.11 11.19
CA PHE A 188 11.10 -1.03 10.94
C PHE A 188 10.75 0.15 10.03
N ASN A 189 11.28 1.33 10.35
CA ASN A 189 11.06 2.52 9.54
C ASN A 189 11.60 2.34 8.11
N ARG A 190 12.78 1.72 7.93
CA ARG A 190 13.31 1.42 6.60
C ARG A 190 12.43 0.44 5.82
N LEU A 191 11.85 -0.54 6.52
CA LEU A 191 11.02 -1.59 5.96
C LEU A 191 9.66 -1.05 5.48
N MET A 192 8.99 -0.26 6.33
CA MET A 192 7.70 0.33 5.97
C MET A 192 7.83 1.48 4.97
N ASN A 193 8.90 2.29 5.04
CA ASN A 193 9.08 3.46 4.19
C ASN A 193 9.61 3.14 2.77
N GLN A 194 9.99 1.88 2.46
CA GLN A 194 10.66 1.61 1.18
C GLN A 194 9.72 1.37 -0.01
N TRP A 195 8.50 0.86 0.19
CA TRP A 195 7.40 0.72 -0.79
C TRP A 195 6.12 0.19 -0.13
N THR A 196 6.25 -0.47 1.02
CA THR A 196 5.18 -1.24 1.68
C THR A 196 3.94 -0.41 1.96
N LYS A 197 4.07 0.76 2.60
CA LYS A 197 2.91 1.63 2.88
C LYS A 197 2.14 1.99 1.60
N GLY A 198 2.85 2.38 0.55
CA GLY A 198 2.24 2.72 -0.73
C GLY A 198 1.57 1.52 -1.40
N LEU A 199 2.12 0.30 -1.25
CA LEU A 199 1.51 -0.92 -1.79
C LEU A 199 0.26 -1.34 -1.01
N ILE A 200 0.21 -1.12 0.31
CA ILE A 200 -0.99 -1.36 1.11
C ILE A 200 -2.09 -0.37 0.72
N THR A 201 -1.74 0.92 0.61
CA THR A 201 -2.69 1.96 0.13
C THR A 201 -3.20 1.63 -1.26
N GLU A 202 -2.31 1.26 -2.20
CA GLU A 202 -2.71 0.87 -3.55
C GLU A 202 -3.63 -0.36 -3.54
N ALA A 203 -3.36 -1.35 -2.70
CA ALA A 203 -4.19 -2.53 -2.56
C ALA A 203 -5.59 -2.16 -2.03
N LEU A 204 -5.67 -1.32 -0.99
CA LEU A 204 -6.93 -0.80 -0.45
C LEU A 204 -7.73 -0.07 -1.53
N GLU A 205 -7.15 0.95 -2.17
CA GLU A 205 -7.83 1.76 -3.19
C GLU A 205 -8.31 0.94 -4.38
N THR A 206 -7.52 -0.06 -4.80
CA THR A 206 -7.85 -0.90 -5.95
C THR A 206 -8.91 -1.94 -5.61
N VAL A 207 -8.68 -2.76 -4.58
CA VAL A 207 -9.51 -3.93 -4.27
C VAL A 207 -10.86 -3.51 -3.70
N VAL A 208 -10.89 -2.53 -2.79
CA VAL A 208 -12.14 -2.04 -2.18
C VAL A 208 -13.07 -1.52 -3.27
N LYS A 209 -12.57 -0.67 -4.17
CA LYS A 209 -13.33 -0.16 -5.31
C LYS A 209 -13.73 -1.26 -6.29
N ALA A 210 -12.83 -2.18 -6.61
CA ALA A 210 -13.10 -3.26 -7.55
C ALA A 210 -14.20 -4.21 -7.07
N ARG A 211 -14.37 -4.36 -5.76
CA ARG A 211 -15.37 -5.23 -5.11
C ARG A 211 -16.62 -4.49 -4.62
N GLY A 212 -16.84 -3.27 -5.10
CA GLY A 212 -18.06 -2.50 -4.81
C GLY A 212 -18.15 -1.87 -3.41
N SER A 213 -17.11 -2.05 -2.58
CA SER A 213 -17.05 -1.47 -1.24
C SER A 213 -16.52 -0.03 -1.27
N ARG A 214 -16.68 0.71 -0.17
CA ARG A 214 -16.22 2.10 -0.05
C ARG A 214 -14.99 2.20 0.83
N LEU A 215 -14.05 3.07 0.47
CA LEU A 215 -12.85 3.34 1.24
C LEU A 215 -12.90 4.78 1.76
N HIS A 216 -12.78 4.94 3.07
CA HIS A 216 -12.75 6.23 3.75
C HIS A 216 -11.42 6.40 4.47
N TYR A 217 -10.88 7.60 4.38
CA TYR A 217 -9.64 7.96 5.07
C TYR A 217 -9.92 8.93 6.22
N VAL A 218 -9.40 8.62 7.40
CA VAL A 218 -9.58 9.40 8.63
C VAL A 218 -8.26 9.93 9.18
N ASN A 219 -8.33 10.86 10.12
CA ASN A 219 -7.14 11.41 10.76
C ASN A 219 -6.40 10.35 11.60
N ALA A 220 -5.13 10.13 11.32
CA ALA A 220 -4.27 9.16 12.01
C ALA A 220 -3.83 9.60 13.43
N ALA A 221 -4.05 10.86 13.81
CA ALA A 221 -3.51 11.41 15.04
C ALA A 221 -4.11 10.72 16.28
N TYR A 222 -3.20 10.18 17.10
CA TYR A 222 -3.47 9.56 18.40
C TYR A 222 -4.31 8.27 18.39
N THR A 223 -4.71 7.74 17.23
CA THR A 223 -5.54 6.51 17.14
C THR A 223 -4.88 5.31 17.81
N SER A 224 -3.55 5.20 17.76
CA SER A 224 -2.79 4.13 18.42
C SER A 224 -2.50 4.39 19.90
N GLN A 225 -2.87 5.55 20.44
CA GLN A 225 -2.60 5.99 21.83
C GLN A 225 -3.89 6.10 22.65
N MET A 226 -5.05 6.15 21.99
CA MET A 226 -6.34 6.21 22.64
C MET A 226 -6.80 4.82 23.07
N ASP A 227 -7.62 4.77 24.11
CA ASP A 227 -8.28 3.56 24.56
C ASP A 227 -9.57 3.36 23.74
N SER A 228 -9.69 2.23 23.04
CA SER A 228 -10.86 1.94 22.20
C SER A 228 -12.14 1.58 22.96
N ASN A 229 -12.07 1.26 24.25
CA ASN A 229 -13.25 1.01 25.08
C ASN A 229 -13.92 2.33 25.50
N THR A 230 -13.11 3.37 25.72
CA THR A 230 -13.59 4.66 26.23
C THR A 230 -13.55 5.78 25.19
N HIS A 231 -12.81 5.59 24.10
CA HIS A 231 -12.54 6.57 23.06
C HIS A 231 -11.86 7.86 23.58
N LEU A 232 -11.20 7.77 24.73
CA LEU A 232 -10.47 8.87 25.36
C LEU A 232 -8.96 8.66 25.20
N LEU A 233 -8.19 9.75 25.33
CA LEU A 233 -6.73 9.72 25.28
C LEU A 233 -6.13 9.23 26.61
N GLN A 234 -6.38 7.97 26.91
CA GLN A 234 -5.94 7.28 28.13
C GLN A 234 -5.53 5.84 27.82
N GLY A 235 -5.03 5.12 28.82
CA GLY A 235 -4.40 3.82 28.63
C GLY A 235 -2.92 3.94 28.23
N ASN A 236 -2.29 2.80 27.97
CA ASN A 236 -0.87 2.77 27.60
C ASN A 236 -0.53 1.61 26.65
N ARG A 237 0.23 1.91 25.60
CA ARG A 237 0.77 0.88 24.68
C ARG A 237 2.16 0.43 25.15
N VAL A 238 2.33 -0.87 25.31
CA VAL A 238 3.62 -1.52 25.59
C VAL A 238 3.85 -2.63 24.56
N GLY A 239 4.67 -2.34 23.56
CA GLY A 239 4.91 -3.27 22.45
C GLY A 239 3.62 -3.53 21.66
N ASP A 240 3.25 -4.81 21.57
CA ASP A 240 2.06 -5.29 20.86
C ASP A 240 0.81 -5.28 21.75
N LYS A 241 0.93 -4.91 23.04
CA LYS A 241 -0.18 -4.83 24.00
C LYS A 241 -0.63 -3.40 24.22
N PHE A 242 -1.93 -3.21 24.37
CA PHE A 242 -2.54 -1.99 24.87
C PHE A 242 -3.22 -2.27 26.21
N HIS A 243 -2.83 -1.52 27.23
CA HIS A 243 -3.40 -1.58 28.57
C HIS A 243 -4.50 -0.52 28.67
N HIS A 244 -5.74 -0.98 28.80
CA HIS A 244 -6.93 -0.14 28.89
C HIS A 244 -7.09 0.48 30.28
N ALA A 245 -7.85 1.56 30.37
CA ALA A 245 -8.12 2.25 31.63
C ALA A 245 -8.93 1.39 32.62
N ASN A 246 -9.75 0.46 32.11
CA ASN A 246 -10.52 -0.51 32.90
C ASN A 246 -9.67 -1.71 33.39
N GLY A 247 -8.37 -1.74 33.08
CA GLY A 247 -7.46 -2.83 33.46
C GLY A 247 -7.35 -3.98 32.45
N GLU A 248 -8.19 -4.01 31.43
CA GLU A 248 -8.10 -5.01 30.36
C GLU A 248 -6.86 -4.81 29.49
N VAL A 249 -6.44 -5.88 28.80
CA VAL A 249 -5.32 -5.84 27.86
C VAL A 249 -5.76 -6.40 26.52
N SER A 250 -5.58 -5.62 25.46
CA SER A 250 -5.85 -6.02 24.08
C SER A 250 -4.62 -5.93 23.19
N HIS A 251 -4.69 -6.49 21.98
CA HIS A 251 -3.67 -6.26 20.98
C HIS A 251 -3.70 -4.80 20.52
N SER A 252 -2.54 -4.15 20.53
CA SER A 252 -2.42 -2.72 20.26
C SER A 252 -2.88 -2.28 18.86
N ASP A 253 -2.64 -3.12 17.85
CA ASP A 253 -3.07 -2.83 16.47
C ASP A 253 -4.60 -3.02 16.31
N ILE A 254 -5.22 -3.94 17.05
CA ILE A 254 -6.71 -4.08 17.09
C ILE A 254 -7.32 -2.87 17.79
N ASN A 255 -6.76 -2.44 18.92
CA ASN A 255 -7.18 -1.22 19.60
C ASN A 255 -7.09 0.00 18.68
N ALA A 256 -6.00 0.13 17.92
CA ALA A 256 -5.84 1.19 16.93
C ALA A 256 -6.90 1.10 15.82
N ALA A 257 -7.17 -0.09 15.28
CA ALA A 257 -8.19 -0.32 14.25
C ALA A 257 -9.60 0.08 14.71
N ARG A 258 -9.96 -0.23 15.97
CA ARG A 258 -11.22 0.21 16.59
C ARG A 258 -11.30 1.72 16.73
N ASN A 259 -10.23 2.38 17.17
CA ASN A 259 -10.17 3.84 17.22
C ASN A 259 -10.27 4.49 15.82
N ILE A 260 -9.68 3.87 14.80
CA ILE A 260 -9.79 4.31 13.40
C ILE A 260 -11.24 4.21 12.94
N LYS A 261 -11.93 3.09 13.21
CA LYS A 261 -13.38 2.93 12.94
C LYS A 261 -14.18 4.04 13.62
N GLN A 262 -13.93 4.30 14.91
CA GLN A 262 -14.65 5.34 15.65
C GLN A 262 -14.38 6.76 15.10
N ARG A 263 -13.14 7.04 14.67
CA ARG A 263 -12.76 8.35 14.12
C ARG A 263 -13.59 8.74 12.89
N PHE A 264 -14.13 7.78 12.14
CA PHE A 264 -14.97 8.05 10.99
C PHE A 264 -16.24 8.83 11.34
N ASN A 265 -16.80 8.58 12.52
CA ASN A 265 -18.03 9.20 13.00
C ASN A 265 -17.76 10.40 13.93
N ASP A 266 -16.52 10.86 14.05
CA ASP A 266 -16.13 11.95 14.93
C ASP A 266 -16.36 13.31 14.23
N PRO A 267 -17.36 14.11 14.65
CA PRO A 267 -17.68 15.37 13.97
C PRO A 267 -16.63 16.46 14.21
N ASP A 268 -15.89 16.39 15.33
CA ASP A 268 -14.97 17.47 15.72
C ASP A 268 -13.58 17.29 15.10
N ILE A 269 -13.25 16.09 14.62
CA ILE A 269 -11.93 15.76 14.11
C ILE A 269 -11.99 15.40 12.62
N SER A 270 -11.74 16.41 11.78
CA SER A 270 -11.63 16.21 10.35
C SER A 270 -10.32 15.53 9.93
N ARG A 271 -10.36 14.86 8.77
CA ARG A 271 -9.23 14.12 8.18
C ARG A 271 -7.92 14.91 8.16
N TYR A 272 -7.97 16.18 7.79
CA TYR A 272 -6.78 17.03 7.60
C TYR A 272 -6.45 17.92 8.80
N MET A 273 -7.13 17.74 9.93
CA MET A 273 -6.87 18.52 11.13
C MET A 273 -5.43 18.32 11.62
N PRO A 274 -4.67 19.38 11.93
CA PRO A 274 -3.32 19.27 12.47
C PRO A 274 -3.29 18.50 13.79
N TYR A 275 -2.30 17.62 13.96
CA TYR A 275 -2.20 16.74 15.13
C TYR A 275 -2.27 17.48 16.47
N LYS A 276 -1.70 18.69 16.58
CA LYS A 276 -1.78 19.50 17.81
C LYS A 276 -3.22 19.84 18.19
N LYS A 277 -4.06 20.16 17.21
CA LYS A 277 -5.47 20.52 17.43
C LYS A 277 -6.30 19.28 17.79
N VAL A 278 -6.01 18.14 17.13
CA VAL A 278 -6.57 16.83 17.53
C VAL A 278 -6.23 16.53 18.98
N LYS A 279 -4.96 16.71 19.38
CA LYS A 279 -4.53 16.47 20.77
C LYS A 279 -5.33 17.31 21.76
N GLN A 280 -5.53 18.59 21.44
CA GLN A 280 -6.29 19.51 22.31
C GLN A 280 -7.71 18.99 22.53
N ILE A 281 -8.44 18.69 21.46
CA ILE A 281 -9.81 18.15 21.52
C ILE A 281 -9.86 16.88 22.37
N LEU A 282 -8.92 15.95 22.16
CA LEU A 282 -8.89 14.69 22.89
C LEU A 282 -8.59 14.87 24.39
N LEU A 283 -7.72 15.84 24.75
CA LEU A 283 -7.43 16.18 26.14
C LEU A 283 -8.59 16.93 26.80
N ASP A 284 -9.32 17.75 26.05
CA ASP A 284 -10.52 18.44 26.54
C ASP A 284 -11.62 17.43 26.87
N ARG A 285 -11.86 16.46 25.98
CA ARG A 285 -12.79 15.34 26.21
C ARG A 285 -12.41 14.51 27.45
N LEU A 286 -11.13 14.21 27.62
CA LEU A 286 -10.64 13.47 28.79
C LEU A 286 -10.85 14.25 30.09
N ARG A 287 -10.61 15.57 30.08
CA ARG A 287 -10.83 16.44 31.25
C ARG A 287 -12.30 16.53 31.62
N ALA A 288 -13.16 16.83 30.64
CA ALA A 288 -14.61 16.91 30.84
C ALA A 288 -15.17 15.58 31.38
N SER A 289 -14.71 14.44 30.87
CA SER A 289 -15.12 13.13 31.38
C SER A 289 -14.74 12.95 32.85
N LYS A 290 -13.51 13.33 33.25
CA LYS A 290 -13.08 13.24 34.65
C LYS A 290 -13.89 14.15 35.58
N GLU A 291 -14.18 15.38 35.15
CA GLU A 291 -14.97 16.33 35.93
C GLU A 291 -16.38 15.79 36.23
N LEU A 292 -17.04 15.17 35.24
CA LEU A 292 -18.34 14.51 35.44
C LEU A 292 -18.29 13.39 36.50
N PHE A 293 -17.26 12.56 36.48
CA PHE A 293 -17.06 11.49 37.48
C PHE A 293 -16.86 12.04 38.91
N PHE A 294 -16.30 13.25 39.07
CA PHE A 294 -16.11 13.87 40.39
C PHE A 294 -17.33 14.65 40.88
N THR A 295 -18.29 14.97 40.01
CA THR A 295 -19.53 15.66 40.39
C THR A 295 -20.67 14.69 40.75
N GLU A 296 -20.57 13.43 40.35
CA GLU A 296 -21.57 12.38 40.62
C GLU A 296 -21.24 11.50 41.85
N HIS A 297 -20.13 11.79 42.55
CA HIS A 297 -19.65 11.10 43.75
C HIS A 297 -19.30 12.11 44.84
#